data_AF-A0A2H9PMT9-F1
#
_entry.id   AF-A0A2H9PMT9-F1
#
_cell.length_a   1.000
_cell.length_b   1.000
_cell.length_c   1.000
_cell.angle_alpha   90.00
_cell.angle_beta   90.00
_cell.angle_gamma   90.00
#
_symmetry.space_group_name_H-M   'P 1'
#
loop_
_entity.id
_entity.type
_entity.pdbx_description
1 polymer ?
#
loop_
_entity_poly.entity_id
_entity_poly.type
_entity_poly.pdbx_seq_one_letter_code
_entity_poly.pdbx_strand_id
1 'polypeptide(L)'
;MNRKGFLAKTLFVLIVSILIFSTSCSLGAKFFRLSSQAKDNFVAFTNEIEDLQQNAKEGDRRNSLLIIDSGTVVAYFSAPQLKVHVDAASKPGQYLYDYDIYLSRPIECEEEGMPGCFCLFREVETKASFSDKRVDVIPLKSICVSQEFLIIYDNSRNSIPGCGVGIPKEVNSYQCDGGFLVDRGVIGEADYVKAFYENGRRINFLIQKDPNNILIYEQ
;
A
#
# COMPACT_ATOMS: atom_id res chain seq x y z
N MET A 1 -32.33 -12.34 -53.20
CA MET A 1 -31.57 -12.26 -51.93
C MET A 1 -32.47 -11.68 -50.84
N ASN A 2 -32.74 -12.43 -49.77
CA ASN A 2 -33.62 -11.99 -48.68
C ASN A 2 -32.89 -11.00 -47.76
N ARG A 3 -33.12 -9.70 -47.97
CA ARG A 3 -32.48 -8.60 -47.22
C ARG A 3 -32.62 -8.74 -45.69
N LYS A 4 -33.74 -9.30 -45.21
CA LYS A 4 -33.99 -9.55 -43.78
C LYS A 4 -33.03 -10.59 -43.18
N GLY A 5 -32.69 -11.63 -43.94
CA GLY A 5 -31.76 -12.68 -43.49
C GLY A 5 -30.30 -12.21 -43.46
N PHE A 6 -29.93 -11.28 -44.34
CA PHE A 6 -28.61 -10.66 -44.32
C PHE A 6 -28.43 -9.77 -43.09
N LEU A 7 -29.42 -8.91 -42.79
CA LEU A 7 -29.42 -8.01 -41.64
C LEU A 7 -29.33 -8.75 -40.30
N ALA A 8 -30.08 -9.85 -40.14
CA ALA A 8 -30.04 -10.67 -38.93
C ALA A 8 -28.67 -11.34 -38.71
N LYS A 9 -28.03 -11.82 -39.79
CA LYS A 9 -26.68 -12.41 -39.72
C LYS A 9 -25.62 -11.38 -39.33
N THR A 10 -25.68 -10.18 -39.91
CA THR A 10 -24.75 -9.10 -39.56
C THR A 10 -24.92 -8.66 -38.11
N LEU A 11 -26.17 -8.54 -37.63
CA LEU A 11 -26.44 -8.18 -36.24
C LEU A 11 -25.95 -9.25 -35.26
N PHE A 12 -26.16 -10.53 -35.56
CA PHE A 12 -25.69 -11.63 -34.74
C PHE A 12 -24.15 -11.64 -34.63
N VAL A 13 -23.45 -11.49 -35.77
CA VAL A 13 -21.98 -11.41 -35.79
C VAL A 13 -21.49 -10.23 -34.96
N LEU A 14 -22.11 -9.05 -35.10
CA LEU A 14 -21.75 -7.85 -34.32
C LEU A 14 -21.88 -8.11 -32.81
N ILE A 15 -22.99 -8.69 -32.37
CA ILE A 15 -23.22 -8.98 -30.94
C ILE A 15 -22.18 -9.96 -30.42
N VAL A 16 -21.91 -11.05 -31.15
CA VAL A 16 -20.90 -12.03 -30.76
C VAL A 16 -19.51 -11.40 -30.72
N SER A 17 -19.15 -10.56 -31.68
CA SER A 17 -17.88 -9.82 -31.68
C SER A 17 -17.77 -8.88 -30.49
N ILE A 18 -18.84 -8.17 -30.11
CA ILE A 18 -18.85 -7.30 -28.91
C ILE A 18 -18.67 -8.13 -27.64
N LEU A 19 -19.33 -9.28 -27.53
CA LEU A 19 -19.20 -10.16 -26.35
C LEU A 19 -17.77 -10.70 -26.22
N ILE A 20 -17.17 -11.17 -27.32
CA ILE A 20 -15.77 -11.64 -27.33
C ILE A 20 -14.83 -10.47 -27.01
N PHE A 21 -15.00 -9.31 -27.66
CA PHE A 21 -14.14 -8.16 -27.41
C PHE A 21 -14.24 -7.66 -25.96
N SER A 22 -15.45 -7.61 -25.40
CA SER A 22 -15.65 -7.18 -24.00
C SER A 22 -14.97 -8.12 -22.99
N THR A 23 -15.04 -9.43 -23.21
CA THR A 23 -14.40 -10.42 -22.33
C THR A 23 -12.88 -10.38 -22.49
N SER A 24 -12.36 -10.28 -23.71
CA SER A 24 -10.93 -10.09 -23.98
C SER A 24 -10.39 -8.78 -23.40
N CYS A 25 -11.12 -7.67 -23.49
CA CYS A 25 -10.73 -6.40 -22.87
C CYS A 25 -10.80 -6.45 -21.35
N SER A 26 -11.79 -7.13 -20.75
CA SER A 26 -11.89 -7.29 -19.30
C SER A 26 -10.75 -8.16 -18.75
N LEU A 27 -10.44 -9.27 -19.42
CA LEU A 27 -9.33 -10.15 -19.07
C LEU A 27 -7.98 -9.47 -19.32
N GLY A 28 -7.79 -8.89 -20.50
CA GLY A 28 -6.59 -8.14 -20.84
C GLY A 28 -6.34 -6.96 -19.91
N ALA A 29 -7.40 -6.22 -19.53
CA ALA A 29 -7.29 -5.17 -18.54
C ALA A 29 -6.91 -5.72 -17.17
N LYS A 30 -7.30 -6.94 -16.77
CA LYS A 30 -6.83 -7.53 -15.51
C LYS A 30 -5.35 -7.96 -15.58
N PHE A 31 -4.89 -8.49 -16.72
CA PHE A 31 -3.50 -8.92 -16.90
C PHE A 31 -2.51 -7.76 -17.13
N PHE A 32 -2.96 -6.67 -17.76
CA PHE A 32 -2.14 -5.49 -18.06
C PHE A 32 -2.44 -4.29 -17.15
N ARG A 33 -3.41 -4.37 -16.23
CA ARG A 33 -3.66 -3.27 -15.29
C ARG A 33 -2.48 -3.13 -14.36
N LEU A 34 -1.72 -2.06 -14.61
CA LEU A 34 -1.16 -1.17 -13.58
C LEU A 34 0.01 -1.71 -12.76
N SER A 35 0.24 -3.02 -12.83
CA SER A 35 1.33 -3.77 -12.23
C SER A 35 2.69 -3.05 -12.31
N SER A 36 3.08 -2.74 -13.55
CA SER A 36 4.36 -2.12 -13.87
C SER A 36 4.41 -0.65 -13.47
N GLN A 37 3.32 0.11 -13.61
CA GLN A 37 3.29 1.53 -13.25
C GLN A 37 3.50 1.75 -11.75
N ALA A 38 2.83 0.96 -10.90
CA ALA A 38 3.02 1.03 -9.45
C ALA A 38 4.44 0.64 -9.05
N LYS A 39 5.02 -0.37 -9.73
CA LYS A 39 6.43 -0.75 -9.54
C LYS A 39 7.38 0.40 -9.92
N ASP A 40 7.26 0.94 -11.12
CA ASP A 40 8.18 1.97 -11.63
C ASP A 40 8.06 3.25 -10.81
N ASN A 41 6.84 3.60 -10.37
CA ASN A 41 6.62 4.71 -9.46
C ASN A 41 7.21 4.45 -8.05
N PHE A 42 7.08 3.24 -7.50
CA PHE A 42 7.71 2.88 -6.23
C PHE A 42 9.24 2.98 -6.31
N VAL A 43 9.86 2.47 -7.38
CA VAL A 43 11.31 2.59 -7.59
C VAL A 43 11.72 4.06 -7.73
N ALA A 44 10.97 4.87 -8.47
CA ALA A 44 11.24 6.29 -8.58
C ALA A 44 11.15 7.01 -7.23
N PHE A 45 10.15 6.67 -6.41
CA PHE A 45 9.97 7.19 -5.06
C PHE A 45 11.15 6.85 -4.15
N THR A 46 11.60 5.58 -4.12
CA THR A 46 12.75 5.18 -3.30
C THR A 46 14.05 5.82 -3.78
N ASN A 47 14.24 5.95 -5.09
CA ASN A 47 15.43 6.60 -5.67
C ASN A 47 15.44 8.11 -5.35
N GLU A 48 14.27 8.75 -5.28
CA GLU A 48 14.18 10.15 -4.89
C GLU A 48 14.56 10.36 -3.42
N ILE A 49 14.17 9.44 -2.53
CA ILE A 49 14.59 9.43 -1.12
C ILE A 49 16.11 9.27 -1.02
N GLU A 50 16.68 8.33 -1.77
CA GLU A 50 18.13 8.08 -1.78
C GLU A 50 18.92 9.27 -2.34
N ASP A 51 18.47 9.86 -3.45
CA ASP A 51 19.07 11.07 -4.03
C ASP A 51 19.01 12.25 -3.05
N LEU A 52 17.88 12.42 -2.36
CA LEU A 52 17.76 13.45 -1.32
C LEU A 52 18.74 13.19 -0.17
N GLN A 53 18.94 11.94 0.24
CA GLN A 53 19.88 11.60 1.29
C GLN A 53 21.33 11.89 0.90
N GLN A 54 21.73 11.55 -0.32
CA GLN A 54 23.13 11.60 -0.79
C GLN A 54 23.54 12.99 -1.29
N ASN A 55 22.64 13.69 -2.00
CA ASN A 55 23.00 14.86 -2.82
C ASN A 55 22.39 16.18 -2.34
N ALA A 56 21.36 16.15 -1.49
CA ALA A 56 20.67 17.36 -1.05
C ALA A 56 21.28 17.94 0.23
N LYS A 57 21.00 19.23 0.47
CA LYS A 57 21.42 19.91 1.70
C LYS A 57 20.41 19.63 2.82
N GLU A 58 20.88 19.71 4.06
CA GLU A 58 20.00 19.65 5.22
C GLU A 58 18.86 20.67 5.12
N GLY A 59 17.64 20.24 5.41
CA GLY A 59 16.43 21.06 5.30
C GLY A 59 15.82 21.11 3.90
N ASP A 60 16.48 20.57 2.88
CA ASP A 60 15.89 20.44 1.55
C ASP A 60 14.63 19.55 1.60
N ARG A 61 13.62 19.95 0.84
CA ARG A 61 12.30 19.32 0.80
C ARG A 61 11.92 18.96 -0.62
N ARG A 62 11.29 17.81 -0.80
CA ARG A 62 10.69 17.39 -2.07
C ARG A 62 9.30 16.82 -1.85
N ASN A 63 8.41 17.09 -2.81
CA ASN A 63 7.11 16.44 -2.87
C ASN A 63 7.24 15.24 -3.79
N SER A 64 6.98 14.05 -3.26
CA SER A 64 6.99 12.82 -4.05
C SER A 64 5.61 12.18 -4.05
N LEU A 65 5.20 11.70 -5.22
CA LEU A 65 3.92 11.03 -5.41
C LEU A 65 4.12 9.52 -5.41
N LEU A 66 3.47 8.85 -4.47
CA LEU A 66 3.36 7.39 -4.45
C LEU A 66 1.99 6.97 -5.00
N ILE A 67 2.00 6.06 -5.98
CA ILE A 67 0.83 5.50 -6.64
C ILE A 67 0.79 4.00 -6.33
N ILE A 68 -0.16 3.61 -5.50
CA ILE A 68 -0.34 2.22 -5.08
C ILE A 68 -1.65 1.66 -5.64
N ASP A 69 -1.64 0.41 -6.08
CA ASP A 69 -2.83 -0.27 -6.60
C ASP A 69 -3.66 -0.88 -5.46
N SER A 70 -4.90 -1.26 -5.74
CA SER A 70 -5.75 -1.93 -4.74
C SER A 70 -5.15 -3.31 -4.42
N GLY A 71 -5.23 -3.74 -3.16
CA GLY A 71 -4.65 -5.01 -2.71
C GLY A 71 -3.13 -4.96 -2.58
N THR A 72 -2.53 -3.77 -2.50
CA THR A 72 -1.10 -3.59 -2.29
C THR A 72 -0.79 -2.93 -0.96
N VAL A 73 0.41 -3.21 -0.46
CA VAL A 73 0.96 -2.62 0.76
C VAL A 73 2.34 -2.05 0.45
N VAL A 74 2.62 -0.84 0.92
CA VAL A 74 3.97 -0.33 1.04
C VAL A 74 4.35 -0.31 2.51
N ALA A 75 5.45 -0.96 2.85
CA ALA A 75 5.96 -1.01 4.21
C ALA A 75 7.41 -0.53 4.22
N TYR A 76 7.75 0.24 5.24
CA TYR A 76 9.13 0.50 5.61
C TYR A 76 9.45 -0.29 6.87
N PHE A 77 10.59 -0.97 6.88
CA PHE A 77 11.09 -1.77 7.99
C PHE A 77 12.37 -1.14 8.54
N SER A 78 12.34 -0.74 9.81
CA SER A 78 13.53 -0.40 10.62
C SER A 78 13.94 -1.52 11.58
N ALA A 79 13.13 -2.59 11.66
CA ALA A 79 13.37 -3.78 12.47
C ALA A 79 13.02 -5.05 11.66
N PRO A 80 13.31 -6.26 12.17
CA PRO A 80 12.95 -7.52 11.49
C PRO A 80 11.44 -7.73 11.30
N GLN A 81 10.62 -7.02 12.08
CA GLN A 81 9.18 -7.09 12.01
C GLN A 81 8.60 -5.68 12.17
N LEU A 82 7.58 -5.37 11.39
CA LEU A 82 6.72 -4.22 11.57
C LEU A 82 5.45 -4.69 12.28
N LYS A 83 5.19 -4.11 13.46
CA LYS A 83 3.97 -4.33 14.23
C LYS A 83 3.16 -3.05 14.23
N VAL A 84 1.88 -3.13 13.88
CA VAL A 84 0.94 -2.01 13.95
C VAL A 84 -0.15 -2.34 14.96
N HIS A 85 -0.19 -1.61 16.07
CA HIS A 85 -1.29 -1.68 17.01
C HIS A 85 -2.42 -0.75 16.56
N VAL A 86 -3.61 -1.32 16.35
CA VAL A 86 -4.81 -0.61 15.92
C VAL A 86 -5.74 -0.43 17.11
N ASP A 87 -5.90 0.82 17.55
CA ASP A 87 -6.90 1.22 18.53
C ASP A 87 -8.22 1.52 17.81
N ALA A 88 -9.23 0.69 18.04
CA ALA A 88 -10.50 0.76 17.33
C ALA A 88 -11.48 1.73 18.00
N ALA A 89 -12.07 2.63 17.22
CA ALA A 89 -13.03 3.63 17.69
C ALA A 89 -14.41 3.00 17.99
N SER A 90 -14.52 2.35 19.13
CA SER A 90 -15.76 1.73 19.59
C SER A 90 -16.87 2.76 19.80
N LYS A 91 -18.03 2.56 19.16
CA LYS A 91 -19.24 3.38 19.35
C LYS A 91 -20.24 2.64 20.23
N PRO A 92 -21.11 3.35 20.98
CA PRO A 92 -22.18 2.70 21.74
C PRO A 92 -23.02 1.78 20.84
N GLY A 93 -23.14 0.49 21.21
CA GLY A 93 -23.86 -0.51 20.43
C GLY A 93 -23.07 -1.17 19.29
N GLN A 94 -21.79 -0.81 19.10
CA GLN A 94 -20.88 -1.48 18.18
C GLN A 94 -19.67 -2.03 18.94
N TYR A 95 -19.49 -3.35 18.90
CA TYR A 95 -18.31 -4.01 19.45
C TYR A 95 -17.23 -4.02 18.36
N LEU A 96 -16.30 -3.07 18.45
CA LEU A 96 -15.03 -3.09 17.76
C LEU A 96 -13.95 -3.52 18.75
N TYR A 97 -12.91 -4.19 18.26
CA TYR A 97 -11.83 -4.66 19.09
C TYR A 97 -10.53 -4.13 18.55
N ASP A 98 -9.66 -3.69 19.45
CA ASP A 98 -8.26 -3.43 19.14
C ASP A 98 -7.62 -4.73 18.64
N TYR A 99 -6.69 -4.59 17.72
CA TYR A 99 -5.97 -5.70 17.15
C TYR A 99 -4.59 -5.27 16.67
N ASP A 100 -3.73 -6.24 16.43
CA ASP A 100 -2.38 -6.01 15.95
C ASP A 100 -2.23 -6.52 14.51
N ILE A 101 -1.56 -5.75 13.66
CA ILE A 101 -1.14 -6.15 12.32
C ILE A 101 0.36 -6.48 12.37
N TYR A 102 0.75 -7.60 11.77
CA TYR A 102 2.14 -8.03 11.70
C TYR A 102 2.60 -8.22 10.26
N LEU A 103 3.75 -7.63 9.96
CA LEU A 103 4.46 -7.79 8.70
C LEU A 103 5.89 -8.21 9.01
N SER A 104 6.34 -9.33 8.45
CA SER A 104 7.75 -9.72 8.55
C SER A 104 8.56 -9.01 7.47
N ARG A 105 9.76 -8.53 7.84
CA ARG A 105 10.72 -8.00 6.86
C ARG A 105 11.07 -9.13 5.87
N PRO A 106 10.99 -8.88 4.56
CA PRO A 106 11.38 -9.89 3.58
C PRO A 106 12.87 -10.21 3.64
N ILE A 107 13.23 -11.45 3.31
CA ILE A 107 14.61 -11.94 3.38
C ILE A 107 15.56 -11.16 2.45
N GLU A 108 15.05 -10.62 1.34
CA GLU A 108 15.82 -9.77 0.42
C GLU A 108 16.34 -8.49 1.10
N CYS A 109 15.77 -8.13 2.24
CA CYS A 109 16.19 -6.99 3.03
C CYS A 109 16.99 -7.36 4.28
N GLU A 110 17.31 -8.63 4.53
CA GLU A 110 18.11 -9.05 5.69
C GLU A 110 19.62 -8.82 5.51
N GLU A 111 20.01 -7.91 4.61
CA GLU A 111 21.41 -7.53 4.40
C GLU A 111 22.04 -6.98 5.69
N GLU A 112 23.16 -7.57 6.08
CA GLU A 112 23.88 -7.21 7.29
C GLU A 112 24.30 -5.74 7.25
N GLY A 113 23.92 -4.98 8.29
CA GLY A 113 24.25 -3.57 8.42
C GLY A 113 23.28 -2.58 7.76
N MET A 114 22.20 -3.03 7.11
CA MET A 114 21.20 -2.14 6.49
C MET A 114 20.11 -1.71 7.50
N PRO A 115 20.10 -0.43 7.96
CA PRO A 115 19.18 0.03 9.00
C PRO A 115 17.72 0.13 8.54
N GLY A 116 17.47 0.29 7.23
CA GLY A 116 16.13 0.44 6.68
C GLY A 116 15.87 -0.44 5.48
N CYS A 117 14.60 -0.71 5.19
CA CYS A 117 14.18 -1.36 3.95
C CYS A 117 12.77 -0.91 3.57
N PHE A 118 12.60 -0.43 2.35
CA PHE A 118 11.29 -0.21 1.75
C PHE A 118 10.85 -1.43 0.96
N CYS A 119 9.58 -1.81 1.08
CA CYS A 119 9.01 -2.87 0.29
C CYS A 119 7.63 -2.48 -0.25
N LEU A 120 7.41 -2.78 -1.53
CA LEU A 120 6.10 -2.83 -2.17
C LEU A 120 5.64 -4.28 -2.26
N PHE A 121 4.60 -4.64 -1.52
CA PHE A 121 3.92 -5.93 -1.60
C PHE A 121 2.80 -5.84 -2.64
N ARG A 122 3.01 -6.51 -3.77
CA ARG A 122 2.11 -6.46 -4.93
C ARG A 122 1.01 -7.50 -4.88
N GLU A 123 1.27 -8.60 -4.19
CA GLU A 123 0.32 -9.68 -3.91
C GLU A 123 0.53 -10.10 -2.46
N VAL A 124 -0.55 -10.18 -1.70
CA VAL A 124 -0.52 -10.41 -0.25
C VAL A 124 -1.58 -11.46 0.12
N GLU A 125 -1.23 -12.34 1.04
CA GLU A 125 -2.17 -13.19 1.76
C GLU A 125 -2.37 -12.62 3.17
N THR A 126 -3.62 -12.45 3.60
CA THR A 126 -3.97 -12.00 4.94
C THR A 126 -4.47 -13.17 5.78
N LYS A 127 -3.87 -13.41 6.95
CA LYS A 127 -4.35 -14.39 7.93
C LYS A 127 -4.83 -13.65 9.17
N ALA A 128 -6.13 -13.71 9.44
CA ALA A 128 -6.74 -13.01 10.55
C ALA A 128 -7.22 -14.01 11.62
N SER A 129 -6.82 -13.80 12.88
CA SER A 129 -7.25 -14.59 14.03
C SER A 129 -8.02 -13.71 15.01
N PHE A 130 -9.32 -13.95 15.16
CA PHE A 130 -10.17 -13.19 16.08
C PHE A 130 -9.80 -13.44 17.55
N SER A 131 -9.44 -14.68 17.92
CA SER A 131 -9.05 -15.03 19.29
C SER A 131 -7.79 -14.30 19.72
N ASP A 132 -6.84 -14.17 18.80
CA ASP A 132 -5.52 -13.57 19.07
C ASP A 132 -5.51 -12.08 18.74
N LYS A 133 -6.63 -11.55 18.21
CA LYS A 133 -6.77 -10.16 17.74
C LYS A 133 -5.59 -9.76 16.86
N ARG A 134 -5.35 -10.58 15.84
CA ARG A 134 -4.13 -10.54 15.03
C ARG A 134 -4.43 -10.64 13.55
N VAL A 135 -3.76 -9.82 12.76
CA VAL A 135 -3.75 -9.88 11.30
C VAL A 135 -2.31 -10.02 10.82
N ASP A 136 -1.97 -11.16 10.24
CA ASP A 136 -0.70 -11.36 9.55
C ASP A 136 -0.85 -11.02 8.07
N VAL A 137 0.03 -10.15 7.59
CA VAL A 137 0.10 -9.71 6.19
C VAL A 137 1.33 -10.34 5.57
N ILE A 138 1.11 -11.37 4.75
CA ILE A 138 2.17 -12.22 4.20
C ILE A 138 2.37 -11.87 2.72
N PRO A 139 3.54 -11.30 2.33
CA PRO A 139 3.78 -11.00 0.93
C PRO A 139 3.95 -12.28 0.11
N LEU A 140 3.19 -12.42 -0.97
CA LEU A 140 3.40 -13.45 -2.00
C LEU A 140 4.35 -12.95 -3.09
N LYS A 141 4.32 -11.64 -3.37
CA LYS A 141 5.26 -10.95 -4.26
C LYS A 141 5.63 -9.60 -3.68
N SER A 142 6.92 -9.37 -3.52
CA SER A 142 7.50 -8.12 -3.01
C SER A 142 8.50 -7.53 -4.01
N ILE A 143 8.70 -6.22 -3.91
CA ILE A 143 9.83 -5.50 -4.48
C ILE A 143 10.39 -4.66 -3.36
N CYS A 144 11.63 -4.90 -2.98
CA CYS A 144 12.24 -4.21 -1.86
C CYS A 144 13.52 -3.48 -2.25
N VAL A 145 13.80 -2.40 -1.53
CA VAL A 145 14.99 -1.56 -1.67
C VAL A 145 15.54 -1.30 -0.27
N SER A 146 16.68 -1.91 0.04
CA SER A 146 17.44 -1.65 1.27
C SER A 146 17.88 -0.18 1.32
N GLN A 147 17.96 0.38 2.53
CA GLN A 147 18.39 1.76 2.76
C GLN A 147 19.51 1.78 3.80
N GLU A 148 20.55 2.56 3.53
CA GLU A 148 21.71 2.74 4.43
C GLU A 148 21.44 3.72 5.58
N PHE A 149 20.21 4.25 5.68
CA PHE A 149 19.79 5.24 6.66
C PHE A 149 18.38 4.96 7.19
N LEU A 150 18.06 5.61 8.30
CA LEU A 150 16.75 5.53 8.91
C LEU A 150 15.78 6.55 8.30
N ILE A 151 14.53 6.13 8.22
CA ILE A 151 13.42 6.95 7.79
C ILE A 151 12.48 7.11 8.97
N ILE A 152 12.20 8.37 9.28
CA ILE A 152 11.32 8.75 10.36
C ILE A 152 10.03 9.24 9.73
N TYR A 153 8.96 8.50 9.94
CA TYR A 153 7.63 8.94 9.54
C TYR A 153 7.07 9.88 10.61
N ASP A 154 6.84 11.14 10.26
CA ASP A 154 6.30 12.16 11.15
C ASP A 154 4.86 12.49 10.73
N ASN A 155 3.93 12.04 11.57
CA ASN A 155 2.49 12.23 11.41
C ASN A 155 1.94 13.41 12.22
N SER A 156 2.79 14.25 12.82
CA SER A 156 2.37 15.29 13.77
C SER A 156 1.33 16.28 13.23
N ARG A 157 1.12 16.31 11.90
CA ARG A 157 0.12 17.12 11.22
C ARG A 157 -1.26 16.46 11.11
N ASN A 158 -1.35 15.15 11.29
CA ASN A 158 -2.62 14.42 11.23
C ASN A 158 -3.37 14.55 12.56
N SER A 159 -4.70 14.58 12.49
CA SER A 159 -5.55 14.64 13.69
C SER A 159 -5.48 13.36 14.52
N ILE A 160 -4.98 12.28 13.93
CA ILE A 160 -4.78 10.99 14.59
C ILE A 160 -3.28 10.65 14.54
N PRO A 161 -2.62 10.52 15.70
CA PRO A 161 -1.26 10.02 15.77
C PRO A 161 -1.22 8.60 15.21
N GLY A 162 -0.39 8.37 14.20
CA GLY A 162 -0.09 7.02 13.79
C GLY A 162 0.78 6.86 12.56
N CYS A 163 1.30 5.66 12.38
CA CYS A 163 2.15 5.29 11.25
C CYS A 163 1.38 4.87 9.99
N GLY A 164 0.05 4.89 10.07
CA GLY A 164 -0.84 4.73 8.94
C GLY A 164 -0.95 6.02 8.15
N VAL A 165 -1.06 5.87 6.83
CA VAL A 165 -1.35 6.93 5.88
C VAL A 165 -2.82 6.81 5.49
N GLY A 166 -3.52 7.91 5.22
CA GLY A 166 -4.87 7.91 4.67
C GLY A 166 -5.98 8.39 5.61
N ILE A 167 -7.22 8.05 5.27
CA ILE A 167 -8.41 8.50 6.00
C ILE A 167 -8.81 7.43 7.02
N PRO A 168 -8.81 7.73 8.33
CA PRO A 168 -9.18 6.74 9.36
C PRO A 168 -10.67 6.35 9.25
N LYS A 169 -10.95 5.06 9.38
CA LYS A 169 -12.30 4.48 9.45
C LYS A 169 -12.44 3.71 10.74
N GLU A 170 -13.25 4.22 11.66
CA GLU A 170 -13.49 3.58 12.96
C GLU A 170 -12.18 3.28 13.73
N VAL A 171 -11.17 4.14 13.59
CA VAL A 171 -9.84 4.03 14.22
C VAL A 171 -9.60 5.27 15.06
N ASN A 172 -9.06 5.06 16.26
CA ASN A 172 -8.58 6.13 17.14
C ASN A 172 -7.08 6.40 16.96
N SER A 173 -6.26 5.36 16.73
CA SER A 173 -4.82 5.48 16.46
C SER A 173 -4.20 4.24 15.80
N TYR A 174 -3.07 4.44 15.11
CA TYR A 174 -2.23 3.38 14.51
C TYR A 174 -0.81 3.50 15.06
N GLN A 175 -0.43 2.71 16.04
CA GLN A 175 0.91 2.79 16.64
C GLN A 175 1.83 1.75 16.01
N CYS A 176 2.91 2.19 15.37
CA CYS A 176 3.89 1.25 14.80
C CYS A 176 5.09 1.05 15.70
N ASP A 177 5.58 -0.17 15.67
CA ASP A 177 6.94 -0.54 16.07
C ASP A 177 7.65 -1.18 14.86
N GLY A 178 8.90 -0.81 14.63
CA GLY A 178 9.70 -1.34 13.52
C GLY A 178 9.44 -0.72 12.14
N GLY A 179 8.78 0.44 12.04
CA GLY A 179 8.66 1.21 10.78
C GLY A 179 7.30 1.88 10.56
N PHE A 180 6.82 1.90 9.30
CA PHE A 180 5.51 2.45 8.95
C PHE A 180 4.83 1.69 7.80
N LEU A 181 3.51 1.89 7.66
CA LEU A 181 2.65 1.11 6.78
C LEU A 181 1.74 2.01 5.95
N VAL A 182 1.66 1.71 4.65
CA VAL A 182 0.67 2.26 3.73
C VAL A 182 -0.08 1.10 3.11
N ASP A 183 -1.35 0.91 3.46
CA ASP A 183 -2.16 -0.17 2.92
C ASP A 183 -3.28 0.38 2.03
N ARG A 184 -3.55 -0.30 0.91
CA ARG A 184 -4.69 0.05 0.06
C ARG A 184 -5.63 -1.14 -0.09
N GLY A 185 -6.52 -1.27 0.89
CA GLY A 185 -7.60 -2.26 0.86
C GLY A 185 -7.15 -3.68 1.13
N VAL A 186 -6.00 -3.88 1.78
CA VAL A 186 -5.54 -5.21 2.19
C VAL A 186 -6.08 -5.55 3.58
N ILE A 187 -5.93 -4.65 4.54
CA ILE A 187 -6.35 -4.89 5.93
C ILE A 187 -7.87 -4.90 6.04
N GLY A 188 -8.56 -4.00 5.35
CA GLY A 188 -10.02 -3.91 5.36
C GLY A 188 -10.76 -5.11 4.74
N GLU A 189 -10.06 -6.00 4.04
CA GLU A 189 -10.62 -7.25 3.50
C GLU A 189 -10.51 -8.44 4.47
N ALA A 190 -9.71 -8.32 5.54
CA ALA A 190 -9.59 -9.36 6.55
C ALA A 190 -10.90 -9.55 7.31
N ASP A 191 -11.25 -10.80 7.60
CA ASP A 191 -12.42 -11.14 8.41
C ASP A 191 -12.42 -10.33 9.72
N TYR A 192 -13.62 -9.96 10.21
CA TYR A 192 -13.88 -9.19 11.45
C TYR A 192 -13.23 -7.80 11.59
N VAL A 193 -12.29 -7.42 10.72
CA VAL A 193 -11.63 -6.11 10.74
C VAL A 193 -12.57 -5.05 10.20
N LYS A 194 -12.77 -4.00 11.00
CA LYS A 194 -13.65 -2.86 10.65
C LYS A 194 -13.02 -1.50 10.93
N ALA A 195 -11.91 -1.49 11.67
CA ALA A 195 -11.16 -0.30 12.03
C ALA A 195 -9.89 -0.29 11.18
N PHE A 196 -9.77 0.59 10.18
CA PHE A 196 -8.56 0.68 9.35
C PHE A 196 -8.35 2.06 8.75
N TYR A 197 -7.21 2.28 8.09
CA TYR A 197 -6.97 3.47 7.27
C TYR A 197 -7.37 3.21 5.81
N GLU A 198 -8.25 4.04 5.25
CA GLU A 198 -8.62 3.98 3.84
C GLU A 198 -7.72 4.92 3.03
N ASN A 199 -6.93 4.33 2.13
CA ASN A 199 -6.04 5.07 1.25
C ASN A 199 -6.60 5.25 -0.17
N GLY A 200 -6.40 6.46 -0.69
CA GLY A 200 -6.54 6.75 -2.11
C GLY A 200 -5.49 6.03 -2.95
N ARG A 201 -5.68 6.04 -4.27
CA ARG A 201 -4.68 5.49 -5.21
C ARG A 201 -3.38 6.29 -5.22
N ARG A 202 -3.45 7.59 -4.93
CA ARG A 202 -2.38 8.56 -5.03
C ARG A 202 -2.17 9.17 -3.66
N ILE A 203 -0.94 9.11 -3.17
CA ILE A 203 -0.54 9.59 -1.86
C ILE A 203 0.65 10.52 -2.08
N ASN A 204 0.54 11.75 -1.63
CA ASN A 204 1.62 12.72 -1.72
C ASN A 204 2.38 12.71 -0.40
N PHE A 205 3.69 12.56 -0.49
CA PHE A 205 4.59 12.70 0.64
C PHE A 205 5.43 13.95 0.47
N LEU A 206 5.57 14.70 1.56
CA LEU A 206 6.68 15.63 1.72
C LEU A 206 7.85 14.85 2.32
N ILE A 207 8.99 14.87 1.65
CA ILE A 207 10.22 14.24 2.10
C ILE A 207 11.20 15.35 2.43
N GLN A 208 11.83 15.30 3.60
CA GLN A 208 12.79 16.29 4.05
C GLN A 208 14.11 15.63 4.46
N LYS A 209 15.23 16.23 4.06
CA LYS A 209 16.56 15.86 4.53
C LYS A 209 16.79 16.37 5.96
N ASP A 210 17.14 15.46 6.86
CA ASP A 210 17.67 15.70 8.20
C ASP A 210 19.15 15.22 8.22
N PRO A 211 20.03 15.64 9.14
CA PRO A 211 21.47 15.34 9.04
C PRO A 211 21.81 13.88 8.77
N ASN A 212 21.15 12.96 9.48
CA ASN A 212 21.41 11.52 9.38
C ASN A 212 20.17 10.71 8.95
N ASN A 213 19.03 11.36 8.72
CA ASN A 213 17.76 10.70 8.49
C ASN A 213 17.00 11.35 7.33
N ILE A 214 15.97 10.66 6.88
CA ILE A 214 14.92 11.26 6.05
C ILE A 214 13.63 11.33 6.85
N LEU A 215 13.00 12.51 6.87
CA LEU A 215 11.68 12.71 7.45
C LEU A 215 10.64 12.61 6.34
N ILE A 216 9.60 11.82 6.55
CA ILE A 216 8.47 11.68 5.62
C ILE A 216 7.20 12.14 6.31
N TYR A 217 6.44 13.00 5.62
CA TYR A 217 5.14 13.52 6.05
C TYR A 217 4.09 13.22 4.99
N GLU A 218 2.91 12.78 5.39
CA GLU A 218 1.72 12.79 4.52
C GLU A 218 1.21 14.24 4.33
N GLN A 219 0.77 14.58 3.11
CA GLN A 219 0.20 15.89 2.75
C GLN A 219 -1.30 15.84 2.49
#